data_AF-K1S5S9-F1
#
_entry.id   AF-K1S5S9-F1
#
_cell.length_a   1.000
_cell.length_b   1.000
_cell.length_c   1.000
_cell.angle_alpha   90.00
_cell.angle_beta   90.00
_cell.angle_gamma   90.00
#
_symmetry.space_group_name_H-M   'P 1'
#
loop_
_entity.id
_entity.type
_entity.pdbx_description
1 polymer ?
#
loop_
_entity_poly.entity_id
_entity_poly.type
_entity_poly.pdbx_seq_one_letter_code
_entity_poly.pdbx_strand_id
1 'polypeptide(L)'
;MSNLELFFMDVKTGIDPAHSMSAGQVPASEEWVSFSVRLKEYRKNFNWGKKGDNLRMDFGTDPNNTIQMRNIRLRVMNDEEKKEEEEEKNEALNKEKYEQGIKDYLSKEYACHITDVTVGETSVTIQGDYTGEGTFFLGEIPPFVDMFKTEKIEFKIPLSENSFSIQLDRYVTVGDFKYDRLLSKWAVFKEGADVDELVSHARYANVDAIHAKQSVEAVPLKSKKGLGGLINHGLLTHDLDELGISSATINIPISNFMHLSEQPGDIPYTYGGKT
;
A
#
# COMPACT_ATOMS: atom_id res chain seq x y z
N MET A 1 -17.05 21.51 16.98
CA MET A 1 -16.03 21.81 18.00
C MET A 1 -14.68 21.57 17.37
N SER A 2 -13.85 22.59 17.40
CA SER A 2 -12.44 22.55 17.02
C SER A 2 -11.64 21.56 17.87
N ASN A 3 -10.48 21.17 17.35
CA ASN A 3 -9.53 20.27 18.00
C ASN A 3 -9.11 20.80 19.39
N LEU A 4 -9.05 19.93 20.40
CA LEU A 4 -8.44 20.27 21.69
C LEU A 4 -6.92 20.18 21.55
N GLU A 5 -6.23 21.26 21.86
CA GLU A 5 -4.77 21.32 21.93
C GLU A 5 -4.31 21.42 23.37
N LEU A 6 -3.25 20.69 23.70
CA LEU A 6 -2.63 20.70 25.02
C LEU A 6 -1.20 21.20 24.90
N PHE A 7 -0.83 22.21 25.67
CA PHE A 7 0.52 22.77 25.71
C PHE A 7 1.20 22.43 27.04
N PHE A 8 2.35 21.76 26.95
CA PHE A 8 3.15 21.30 28.07
C PHE A 8 4.19 22.36 28.44
N MET A 9 3.84 23.26 29.34
CA MET A 9 4.68 24.40 29.71
C MET A 9 5.72 23.98 30.77
N ASP A 10 7.00 24.09 30.42
CA ASP A 10 8.12 23.92 31.35
C ASP A 10 8.32 25.21 32.18
N VAL A 11 8.59 25.04 33.48
CA VAL A 11 8.78 26.13 34.43
C VAL A 11 9.90 27.13 34.06
N LYS A 12 10.88 26.71 33.26
CA LYS A 12 12.05 27.53 32.86
C LYS A 12 11.83 28.29 31.56
N THR A 13 11.17 27.69 30.57
CA THR A 13 11.06 28.23 29.21
C THR A 13 9.68 28.80 28.87
N GLY A 14 8.64 28.45 29.63
CA GLY A 14 7.28 28.95 29.39
C GLY A 14 6.55 28.21 28.26
N ILE A 15 5.80 28.94 27.43
CA ILE A 15 5.04 28.37 26.31
C ILE A 15 5.97 28.16 25.12
N ASP A 16 6.13 26.90 24.72
CA ASP A 16 6.74 26.52 23.45
C ASP A 16 5.68 25.82 22.58
N PRO A 17 5.30 26.39 21.42
CA PRO A 17 4.38 25.74 20.50
C PRO A 17 4.83 24.36 20.03
N ALA A 18 6.15 24.06 20.05
CA ALA A 18 6.66 22.74 19.72
C ALA A 18 6.42 21.70 20.84
N HIS A 19 6.09 22.15 22.06
CA HIS A 19 5.71 21.29 23.20
C HIS A 19 4.19 21.22 23.33
N SER A 20 3.51 20.84 22.26
CA SER A 20 2.06 20.64 22.26
C SER A 20 1.66 19.25 21.77
N MET A 21 0.41 18.88 22.02
CA MET A 21 -0.22 17.75 21.39
C MET A 21 -1.67 18.07 21.01
N SER A 22 -2.06 17.57 19.85
CA SER A 22 -3.46 17.44 19.47
C SER A 22 -4.08 16.31 20.28
N ALA A 23 -5.08 16.64 21.09
CA ALA A 23 -5.90 15.68 21.81
C ALA A 23 -7.07 15.15 20.97
N GLY A 24 -7.25 15.63 19.74
CA GLY A 24 -8.40 15.30 18.90
C GLY A 24 -9.62 16.18 19.18
N GLN A 25 -10.69 15.90 18.44
CA GLN A 25 -11.96 16.59 18.62
C GLN A 25 -12.68 16.06 19.87
N VAL A 26 -13.05 16.97 20.76
CA VAL A 26 -13.98 16.65 21.85
C VAL A 26 -15.37 16.52 21.23
N PRO A 27 -16.04 15.35 21.33
CA PRO A 27 -17.35 15.15 20.71
C PRO A 27 -18.40 16.06 21.36
N ALA A 28 -19.28 16.64 20.55
CA ALA A 28 -20.44 17.36 21.05
C ALA A 28 -21.45 16.37 21.66
N SER A 29 -22.05 16.74 22.78
CA SER A 29 -23.00 15.91 23.50
C SER A 29 -23.98 16.77 24.30
N GLU A 30 -25.24 16.35 24.36
CA GLU A 30 -26.27 16.92 25.24
C GLU A 30 -26.20 16.33 26.67
N GLU A 31 -25.47 15.22 26.83
CA GLU A 31 -25.24 14.56 28.11
C GLU A 31 -23.76 14.69 28.56
N TRP A 32 -23.51 14.43 29.84
CA TRP A 32 -22.14 14.39 30.38
C TRP A 32 -21.36 13.18 29.86
N VAL A 33 -20.39 13.43 28.99
CA VAL A 33 -19.49 12.41 28.43
C VAL A 33 -18.10 12.53 29.05
N SER A 34 -17.42 11.38 29.23
CA SER A 34 -16.03 11.36 29.68
C SER A 34 -15.08 11.48 28.48
N PHE A 35 -14.07 12.32 28.61
CA PHE A 35 -12.99 12.47 27.63
C PHE A 35 -11.65 12.27 28.34
N SER A 36 -10.77 11.44 27.78
CA SER A 36 -9.47 11.12 28.37
C SER A 36 -8.39 11.16 27.30
N VAL A 37 -7.19 11.58 27.71
CA VAL A 37 -6.01 11.72 26.84
C VAL A 37 -4.81 11.06 27.50
N ARG A 38 -4.04 10.30 26.73
CA ARG A 38 -2.83 9.62 27.23
C ARG A 38 -1.65 10.59 27.17
N LEU A 39 -1.21 11.07 28.33
CA LEU A 39 -0.11 12.03 28.43
C LEU A 39 1.27 11.38 28.53
N LYS A 40 1.36 10.06 28.73
CA LYS A 40 2.60 9.36 29.15
C LYS A 40 3.79 9.62 28.22
N GLU A 41 3.59 9.55 26.90
CA GLU A 41 4.66 9.77 25.94
C GLU A 41 5.09 11.23 25.88
N TYR A 42 4.13 12.16 25.83
CA TYR A 42 4.41 13.60 25.82
C TYR A 42 5.09 14.08 27.10
N ARG A 43 4.75 13.50 28.26
CA ARG A 43 5.48 13.74 29.51
C ARG A 43 6.96 13.38 29.40
N LYS A 44 7.27 12.26 28.73
CA LYS A 44 8.66 11.83 28.50
C LYS A 44 9.34 12.73 27.47
N ASN A 45 8.70 12.97 26.33
CA ASN A 45 9.24 13.70 25.20
C ASN A 45 9.52 15.17 25.55
N PHE A 46 8.63 15.81 26.31
CA PHE A 46 8.76 17.21 26.73
C PHE A 46 9.31 17.37 28.14
N ASN A 47 9.74 16.27 28.78
CA ASN A 47 10.29 16.28 30.14
C ASN A 47 9.37 17.01 31.16
N TRP A 48 8.06 16.78 31.04
CA TRP A 48 7.01 17.50 31.75
C TRP A 48 6.47 16.73 32.97
N GLY A 49 6.12 17.46 34.02
CA GLY A 49 5.49 16.96 35.25
C GLY A 49 6.33 17.21 36.50
N LYS A 50 7.26 18.16 36.45
CA LYS A 50 8.03 18.67 37.59
C LYS A 50 7.21 19.71 38.34
N LYS A 51 7.62 20.00 39.58
CA LYS A 51 7.00 21.08 40.36
C LYS A 51 7.17 22.43 39.64
N GLY A 52 6.05 23.09 39.35
CA GLY A 52 6.00 24.38 38.67
C GLY A 52 5.67 24.30 37.18
N ASP A 53 5.64 23.11 36.60
CA ASP A 53 5.16 22.92 35.22
C ASP A 53 3.64 23.16 35.16
N ASN A 54 3.17 23.70 34.03
CA ASN A 54 1.75 23.99 33.80
C ASN A 54 1.25 23.25 32.56
N LEU A 55 -0.04 22.91 32.55
CA LEU A 55 -0.73 22.38 31.37
C LEU A 55 -1.74 23.43 30.92
N ARG A 56 -1.55 23.98 29.72
CA ARG A 56 -2.55 24.84 29.08
C ARG A 56 -3.41 23.99 28.15
N MET A 57 -4.72 24.20 28.21
CA MET A 57 -5.72 23.49 27.41
C MET A 57 -6.45 24.50 26.53
N ASP A 58 -6.34 24.34 25.22
CA ASP A 58 -6.96 25.20 24.22
C ASP A 58 -8.08 24.44 23.51
N PHE A 59 -9.33 24.82 23.77
CA PHE A 59 -10.53 24.16 23.21
C PHE A 59 -10.88 24.63 21.78
N GLY A 60 -9.83 25.01 21.04
CA GLY A 60 -9.85 25.59 19.69
C GLY A 60 -10.61 26.92 19.55
N THR A 61 -10.99 27.28 18.33
CA THR A 61 -11.31 28.68 17.94
C THR A 61 -12.75 28.90 17.45
N ASP A 62 -13.58 27.86 17.41
CA ASP A 62 -14.96 27.99 16.91
C ASP A 62 -15.79 28.87 17.86
N PRO A 63 -16.36 30.01 17.38
CA PRO A 63 -17.13 30.90 18.23
C PRO A 63 -18.49 30.28 18.60
N ASN A 64 -19.14 30.82 19.65
CA ASN A 64 -20.49 30.48 20.09
C ASN A 64 -20.70 29.03 20.57
N ASN A 65 -19.64 28.35 21.00
CA ASN A 65 -19.76 27.05 21.69
C ASN A 65 -19.89 27.25 23.21
N THR A 66 -20.77 26.48 23.85
CA THR A 66 -20.83 26.39 25.31
C THR A 66 -20.11 25.12 25.76
N ILE A 67 -19.07 25.27 26.58
CA ILE A 67 -18.29 24.15 27.11
C ILE A 67 -18.54 24.07 28.62
N GLN A 68 -19.00 22.91 29.08
CA GLN A 68 -19.16 22.61 30.50
C GLN A 68 -18.22 21.47 30.89
N MET A 69 -17.44 21.65 31.95
CA MET A 69 -16.44 20.69 32.40
C MET A 69 -16.58 20.42 33.90
N ARG A 70 -16.34 19.17 34.30
CA ARG A 70 -16.27 18.75 35.69
C ARG A 70 -15.29 17.60 35.85
N ASN A 71 -14.87 17.33 37.09
CA ASN A 71 -14.02 16.18 37.45
C ASN A 71 -12.68 16.11 36.69
N ILE A 72 -12.07 17.27 36.40
CA ILE A 72 -10.75 17.34 35.78
C ILE A 72 -9.73 16.73 36.75
N ARG A 73 -9.03 15.68 36.31
CA ARG A 73 -8.05 14.96 37.12
C ARG A 73 -6.97 14.32 36.26
N LEU A 74 -5.77 14.22 36.83
CA LEU A 74 -4.75 13.31 36.35
C LEU A 74 -4.92 11.97 37.07
N ARG A 75 -4.89 10.88 36.30
CA ARG A 75 -5.01 9.52 36.84
C ARG A 75 -4.06 8.58 36.10
N VAL A 76 -3.85 7.40 36.66
CA VAL A 76 -3.25 6.29 35.92
C VAL A 76 -4.19 5.84 34.79
N MET A 77 -3.61 5.25 33.75
CA MET A 77 -4.38 4.64 32.67
C MET A 77 -5.27 3.53 33.22
N ASN A 78 -6.51 3.47 32.73
CA ASN A 78 -7.39 2.34 32.98
C ASN A 78 -6.93 1.13 32.13
N ASP A 79 -7.61 0.00 32.26
CA ASP A 79 -7.17 -1.23 31.57
C ASP A 79 -7.44 -1.19 30.06
N GLU A 80 -8.48 -0.47 29.61
CA GLU A 80 -8.76 -0.24 28.18
C GLU A 80 -7.65 0.59 27.53
N GLU A 81 -7.27 1.73 28.12
CA GLU A 81 -6.21 2.61 27.63
C GLU A 81 -4.83 1.93 27.62
N LYS A 82 -4.56 1.04 28.58
CA LYS A 82 -3.35 0.22 28.58
C LYS A 82 -3.36 -0.79 27.42
N LYS A 83 -4.50 -1.44 27.18
CA LYS A 83 -4.67 -2.38 26.07
C LYS A 83 -4.48 -1.67 24.72
N GLU A 84 -5.08 -0.48 24.55
CA GLU A 84 -4.87 0.36 23.37
C GLU A 84 -3.39 0.77 23.21
N GLU A 85 -2.67 1.11 24.29
CA GLU A 85 -1.23 1.43 24.22
C GLU A 85 -0.40 0.22 23.80
N GLU A 86 -0.74 -0.97 24.29
CA GLU A 86 -0.08 -2.22 23.91
C GLU A 86 -0.36 -2.58 22.44
N GLU A 87 -1.60 -2.42 21.98
CA GLU A 87 -1.99 -2.66 20.59
C GLU A 87 -1.27 -1.72 19.62
N GLU A 88 -1.21 -0.42 19.91
CA GLU A 88 -0.47 0.57 19.11
C GLU A 88 1.03 0.25 19.02
N LYS A 89 1.64 -0.16 20.14
CA LYS A 89 3.05 -0.57 20.16
C LYS A 89 3.28 -1.85 19.37
N ASN A 90 2.39 -2.82 19.49
CA ASN A 90 2.47 -4.05 18.72
C ASN A 90 2.31 -3.78 17.22
N GLU A 91 1.40 -2.88 16.83
CA GLU A 91 1.23 -2.45 15.45
C GLU A 91 2.48 -1.73 14.92
N ALA A 92 3.06 -0.80 15.69
CA ALA A 92 4.29 -0.11 15.33
C ALA A 92 5.45 -1.10 15.15
N LEU A 93 5.64 -2.03 16.09
CA LEU A 93 6.66 -3.07 16.00
C LEU A 93 6.45 -3.99 14.80
N ASN A 94 5.20 -4.33 14.48
CA ASN A 94 4.89 -5.14 13.30
C ASN A 94 5.20 -4.41 12.00
N LYS A 95 4.94 -3.09 11.93
CA LYS A 95 5.32 -2.25 10.79
C LYS A 95 6.84 -2.19 10.62
N GLU A 96 7.58 -1.98 11.70
CA GLU A 96 9.05 -1.97 11.68
C GLU A 96 9.64 -3.32 11.22
N LYS A 97 9.12 -4.43 11.76
CA LYS A 97 9.54 -5.80 11.34
C LYS A 97 9.25 -6.04 9.86
N TYR A 98 8.08 -5.62 9.39
CA TYR A 98 7.70 -5.77 7.99
C TYR A 98 8.60 -4.94 7.06
N GLU A 99 8.86 -3.68 7.41
CA GLU A 99 9.80 -2.81 6.68
C GLU A 99 11.21 -3.42 6.64
N GLN A 100 11.68 -3.93 7.78
CA GLN A 100 12.99 -4.59 7.84
C GLN A 100 13.03 -5.84 6.95
N GLY A 101 11.97 -6.66 6.96
CA GLY A 101 11.86 -7.82 6.07
C GLY A 101 11.95 -7.46 4.58
N ILE A 102 11.37 -6.33 4.17
CA ILE A 102 11.52 -5.81 2.80
C ILE A 102 12.98 -5.42 2.52
N LYS A 103 13.61 -4.67 3.42
CA LYS A 103 15.01 -4.23 3.25
C LYS A 103 15.96 -5.41 3.17
N ASP A 104 15.79 -6.39 4.04
CA ASP A 104 16.59 -7.62 4.06
C ASP A 104 16.40 -8.40 2.76
N TYR A 105 15.16 -8.55 2.29
CA TYR A 105 14.87 -9.21 1.03
C TYR A 105 15.51 -8.51 -0.18
N LEU A 106 15.45 -7.17 -0.25
CA LEU A 106 15.99 -6.41 -1.38
C LEU A 106 17.51 -6.35 -1.41
N SER A 107 18.16 -6.43 -0.23
CA SER A 107 19.62 -6.37 -0.12
C SER A 107 20.29 -7.74 -0.14
N LYS A 108 19.53 -8.82 0.07
CA LYS A 108 20.05 -10.19 0.07
C LYS A 108 20.38 -10.64 -1.35
N GLU A 109 21.60 -11.13 -1.53
CA GLU A 109 21.97 -11.91 -2.71
C GLU A 109 21.49 -13.35 -2.54
N TYR A 110 20.83 -13.86 -3.58
CA TYR A 110 20.30 -15.23 -3.62
C TYR A 110 21.09 -16.07 -4.61
N ALA A 111 21.28 -17.35 -4.29
CA ALA A 111 21.97 -18.29 -5.16
C ALA A 111 21.04 -18.91 -6.24
N CYS A 112 19.73 -18.86 -6.03
CA CYS A 112 18.72 -19.33 -6.98
C CYS A 112 18.05 -18.14 -7.66
N HIS A 113 17.57 -18.33 -8.88
CA HIS A 113 17.09 -17.23 -9.72
C HIS A 113 15.85 -17.62 -10.53
N ILE A 114 14.99 -16.63 -10.76
CA ILE A 114 14.03 -16.63 -11.87
C ILE A 114 14.60 -15.74 -12.97
N THR A 115 15.06 -16.38 -14.04
CA THR A 115 15.80 -15.73 -15.14
C THR A 115 14.88 -15.16 -16.22
N ASP A 116 13.66 -15.66 -16.36
CA ASP A 116 12.63 -15.00 -17.16
C ASP A 116 11.21 -15.49 -16.82
N VAL A 117 10.23 -14.63 -17.10
CA VAL A 117 8.80 -14.97 -17.02
C VAL A 117 8.13 -14.41 -18.27
N THR A 118 7.79 -15.27 -19.22
CA THR A 118 7.13 -14.88 -20.47
C THR A 118 5.66 -15.24 -20.42
N VAL A 119 4.79 -14.39 -20.97
CA VAL A 119 3.35 -14.59 -20.93
C VAL A 119 2.82 -14.63 -22.34
N GLY A 120 2.42 -15.83 -22.77
CA GLY A 120 1.74 -16.04 -24.04
C GLY A 120 0.25 -15.68 -23.99
N GLU A 121 -0.46 -16.03 -25.05
CA GLU A 121 -1.91 -15.86 -25.13
C GLU A 121 -2.63 -16.72 -24.08
N THR A 122 -2.22 -17.99 -23.94
CA THR A 122 -2.88 -18.97 -23.07
C THR A 122 -1.97 -19.61 -22.03
N SER A 123 -0.67 -19.32 -22.06
CA SER A 123 0.33 -19.91 -21.15
C SER A 123 1.26 -18.88 -20.53
N VAL A 124 1.89 -19.25 -19.41
CA VAL A 124 3.01 -18.55 -18.79
C VAL A 124 4.19 -19.51 -18.75
N THR A 125 5.37 -19.06 -19.21
CA THR A 125 6.60 -19.85 -19.14
C THR A 125 7.58 -19.18 -18.18
N ILE A 126 8.01 -19.92 -17.17
CA ILE A 126 8.91 -19.47 -16.12
C ILE A 126 10.23 -20.22 -16.25
N GLN A 127 11.32 -19.48 -16.37
CA GLN A 127 12.67 -20.01 -16.46
C GLN A 127 13.48 -19.58 -15.26
N GLY A 128 14.39 -20.45 -14.84
CA GLY A 128 15.24 -20.17 -13.69
C GLY A 128 16.20 -21.29 -13.37
N ASP A 129 16.89 -21.10 -12.27
CA ASP A 129 17.85 -22.04 -11.72
C ASP A 129 17.77 -22.08 -10.19
N TYR A 130 18.17 -23.21 -9.64
CA TYR A 130 18.34 -23.37 -8.20
C TYR A 130 19.58 -24.22 -7.89
N THR A 131 20.12 -24.00 -6.70
CA THR A 131 21.27 -24.73 -6.19
C THR A 131 21.08 -25.08 -4.71
N GLY A 132 21.77 -26.14 -4.27
CA GLY A 132 21.75 -26.60 -2.88
C GLY A 132 21.03 -27.93 -2.69
N GLU A 133 21.01 -28.39 -1.44
CA GLU A 133 20.38 -29.66 -1.04
C GLU A 133 18.98 -29.43 -0.45
N GLY A 134 18.09 -30.41 -0.65
CA GLY A 134 16.72 -30.41 -0.14
C GLY A 134 15.67 -30.44 -1.25
N THR A 135 14.41 -30.24 -0.85
CA THR A 135 13.27 -30.16 -1.79
C THR A 135 13.05 -28.71 -2.18
N PHE A 136 13.16 -28.42 -3.47
CA PHE A 136 12.90 -27.09 -4.03
C PHE A 136 11.64 -27.10 -4.88
N PHE A 137 10.95 -25.96 -4.92
CA PHE A 137 9.78 -25.77 -5.74
C PHE A 137 9.70 -24.33 -6.26
N LEU A 138 9.06 -24.17 -7.42
CA LEU A 138 8.62 -22.89 -7.92
C LEU A 138 7.32 -22.52 -7.21
N GLY A 139 7.33 -21.39 -6.50
CA GLY A 139 6.17 -20.83 -5.83
C GLY A 139 5.51 -19.76 -6.68
N GLU A 140 4.20 -19.92 -6.92
CA GLU A 140 3.36 -18.86 -7.43
C GLU A 140 2.94 -17.94 -6.29
N ILE A 141 3.15 -16.63 -6.44
CA ILE A 141 2.76 -15.62 -5.45
C ILE A 141 1.76 -14.65 -6.10
N PRO A 142 0.45 -14.90 -5.97
CA PRO A 142 -0.58 -13.98 -6.43
C PRO A 142 -0.54 -12.63 -5.69
N PRO A 143 -1.08 -11.54 -6.25
CA PRO A 143 -1.10 -10.21 -5.62
C PRO A 143 -1.79 -10.15 -4.25
N PHE A 144 -2.72 -11.06 -3.98
CA PHE A 144 -3.43 -11.15 -2.70
C PHE A 144 -2.64 -11.91 -1.61
N VAL A 145 -1.47 -12.45 -1.95
CA VAL A 145 -0.57 -13.15 -1.02
C VAL A 145 0.55 -12.23 -0.58
N ASP A 146 0.65 -12.01 0.73
CA ASP A 146 1.75 -11.27 1.35
C ASP A 146 2.93 -12.22 1.62
N MET A 147 3.91 -12.22 0.72
CA MET A 147 5.07 -13.13 0.80
C MET A 147 5.91 -12.98 2.07
N PHE A 148 5.79 -11.87 2.82
CA PHE A 148 6.53 -11.67 4.08
C PHE A 148 5.76 -12.14 5.30
N LYS A 149 4.47 -12.46 5.15
CA LYS A 149 3.61 -12.98 6.24
C LYS A 149 3.22 -14.44 6.05
N THR A 150 3.24 -14.93 4.81
CA THR A 150 2.88 -16.31 4.50
C THR A 150 3.96 -17.28 4.96
N GLU A 151 3.58 -18.26 5.78
CA GLU A 151 4.48 -19.33 6.23
C GLU A 151 4.66 -20.41 5.16
N LYS A 152 3.57 -20.79 4.49
CA LYS A 152 3.53 -21.86 3.49
C LYS A 152 2.96 -21.38 2.16
N ILE A 153 3.66 -21.66 1.08
CA ILE A 153 3.18 -21.35 -0.27
C ILE A 153 2.16 -22.40 -0.68
N GLU A 154 0.96 -21.98 -1.06
CA GLU A 154 -0.11 -22.91 -1.46
C GLU A 154 0.14 -23.49 -2.86
N PHE A 155 0.51 -22.63 -3.80
CA PHE A 155 0.67 -22.97 -5.22
C PHE A 155 2.13 -23.31 -5.52
N LYS A 156 2.46 -24.60 -5.41
CA LYS A 156 3.82 -25.13 -5.58
C LYS A 156 3.94 -26.00 -6.84
N ILE A 157 5.03 -25.81 -7.58
CA ILE A 157 5.44 -26.70 -8.66
C ILE A 157 6.81 -27.28 -8.30
N PRO A 158 6.93 -28.60 -8.03
CA PRO A 158 8.20 -29.21 -7.67
C PRO A 158 9.28 -29.00 -8.75
N LEU A 159 10.51 -28.75 -8.32
CA LEU A 159 11.67 -28.62 -9.21
C LEU A 159 12.53 -29.88 -9.15
N SER A 160 12.78 -30.49 -10.30
CA SER A 160 13.59 -31.72 -10.43
C SER A 160 14.95 -31.50 -11.08
N GLU A 161 15.13 -30.40 -11.80
CA GLU A 161 16.36 -30.08 -12.55
C GLU A 161 16.89 -28.71 -12.13
N ASN A 162 18.19 -28.60 -11.87
CA ASN A 162 18.83 -27.38 -11.40
C ASN A 162 18.60 -26.16 -12.28
N SER A 163 18.42 -26.36 -13.58
CA SER A 163 17.90 -25.34 -14.49
C SER A 163 16.56 -25.83 -15.03
N PHE A 164 15.56 -24.96 -15.05
CA PHE A 164 14.20 -25.33 -15.39
C PHE A 164 13.56 -24.33 -16.35
N SER A 165 12.60 -24.86 -17.13
CA SER A 165 11.67 -24.10 -17.95
C SER A 165 10.30 -24.73 -17.77
N ILE A 166 9.43 -24.07 -17.03
CA ILE A 166 8.11 -24.58 -16.65
C ILE A 166 7.05 -23.78 -17.39
N GLN A 167 6.23 -24.48 -18.16
CA GLN A 167 5.08 -23.89 -18.83
C GLN A 167 3.80 -24.26 -18.07
N LEU A 168 3.00 -23.25 -17.76
CA LEU A 168 1.74 -23.36 -17.04
C LEU A 168 0.60 -22.71 -17.83
N ASP A 169 -0.62 -23.16 -17.60
CA ASP A 169 -1.81 -22.46 -18.11
C ASP A 169 -1.89 -21.06 -17.50
N ARG A 170 -2.14 -20.06 -18.33
CA ARG A 170 -2.25 -18.66 -17.91
C ARG A 170 -3.54 -18.42 -17.13
N TYR A 171 -4.64 -18.97 -17.59
CA TYR A 171 -5.95 -18.79 -16.99
C TYR A 171 -6.32 -20.01 -16.16
N VAL A 172 -6.46 -19.83 -14.85
CA VAL A 172 -6.83 -20.90 -13.92
C VAL A 172 -8.03 -20.50 -13.07
N THR A 173 -8.60 -21.45 -12.35
CA THR A 173 -9.63 -21.20 -11.35
C THR A 173 -8.99 -21.28 -9.98
N VAL A 174 -9.10 -20.20 -9.19
CA VAL A 174 -8.68 -20.15 -7.78
C VAL A 174 -9.93 -19.87 -6.96
N GLY A 175 -10.35 -20.84 -6.14
CA GLY A 175 -11.66 -20.78 -5.49
C GLY A 175 -12.79 -20.62 -6.51
N ASP A 176 -13.58 -19.55 -6.38
CA ASP A 176 -14.73 -19.27 -7.25
C ASP A 176 -14.43 -18.29 -8.41
N PHE A 177 -13.17 -17.88 -8.59
CA PHE A 177 -12.82 -16.88 -9.61
C PHE A 177 -11.82 -17.39 -10.65
N LYS A 178 -12.03 -16.92 -11.88
CA LYS A 178 -11.06 -17.07 -12.97
C LYS A 178 -9.91 -16.10 -12.74
N TYR A 179 -8.71 -16.64 -12.62
CA TYR A 179 -7.48 -15.94 -12.31
C TYR A 179 -6.53 -15.94 -13.51
N ASP A 180 -5.88 -14.80 -13.77
CA ASP A 180 -4.85 -14.65 -14.79
C ASP A 180 -3.47 -14.62 -14.12
N ARG A 181 -2.67 -15.67 -14.33
CA ARG A 181 -1.31 -15.82 -13.79
C ARG A 181 -0.33 -14.76 -14.27
N LEU A 182 -0.68 -13.95 -15.28
CA LEU A 182 0.06 -12.74 -15.64
C LEU A 182 0.31 -11.84 -14.40
N LEU A 183 -0.62 -11.82 -13.45
CA LEU A 183 -0.56 -10.97 -12.27
C LEU A 183 0.33 -11.55 -11.14
N SER A 184 0.67 -12.83 -11.22
CA SER A 184 1.53 -13.49 -10.23
C SER A 184 2.98 -13.05 -10.41
N LYS A 185 3.71 -13.01 -9.29
CA LYS A 185 5.17 -13.10 -9.29
C LYS A 185 5.58 -14.51 -8.90
N TRP A 186 6.78 -14.89 -9.32
CA TRP A 186 7.29 -16.24 -9.19
C TRP A 186 8.62 -16.22 -8.45
N ALA A 187 8.84 -17.16 -7.53
CA ALA A 187 10.11 -17.32 -6.83
C ALA A 187 10.42 -18.78 -6.57
N VAL A 188 11.71 -19.07 -6.37
CA VAL A 188 12.17 -20.39 -5.91
C VAL A 188 12.09 -20.41 -4.39
N PHE A 189 11.53 -21.50 -3.86
CA PHE A 189 11.48 -21.78 -2.45
C PHE A 189 12.13 -23.13 -2.15
N LYS A 190 12.67 -23.25 -0.94
CA LYS A 190 13.06 -24.52 -0.33
C LYS A 190 12.03 -24.89 0.71
N GLU A 191 11.56 -26.14 0.66
CA GLU A 191 10.56 -26.63 1.59
C GLU A 191 11.15 -26.75 3.01
N GLY A 192 10.52 -26.07 3.96
CA GLY A 192 10.79 -26.23 5.40
C GLY A 192 9.69 -27.02 6.10
N ALA A 193 9.86 -27.30 7.40
CA ALA A 193 8.81 -27.98 8.18
C ALA A 193 7.60 -27.06 8.38
N ASP A 194 7.83 -25.90 9.03
CA ASP A 194 6.78 -24.95 9.38
C ASP A 194 6.71 -23.76 8.41
N VAL A 195 7.86 -23.29 7.93
CA VAL A 195 7.98 -22.14 7.03
C VAL A 195 8.75 -22.54 5.78
N ASP A 196 8.23 -22.20 4.60
CA ASP A 196 8.96 -22.35 3.34
C ASP A 196 9.99 -21.23 3.20
N GLU A 197 11.23 -21.59 2.92
CA GLU A 197 12.34 -20.65 2.80
C GLU A 197 12.37 -20.04 1.40
N LEU A 198 12.24 -18.72 1.30
CA LEU A 198 12.46 -17.98 0.06
C LEU A 198 13.96 -17.97 -0.29
N VAL A 199 14.31 -18.53 -1.45
CA VAL A 199 15.71 -18.69 -1.89
C VAL A 199 16.02 -18.01 -3.22
N SER A 200 15.10 -17.24 -3.78
CA SER A 200 15.35 -16.32 -4.91
C SER A 200 14.61 -14.99 -4.72
N HIS A 201 14.98 -13.99 -5.51
CA HIS A 201 14.06 -12.88 -5.74
C HIS A 201 12.82 -13.36 -6.51
N ALA A 202 11.68 -12.80 -6.14
CA ALA A 202 10.43 -12.96 -6.86
C ALA A 202 10.41 -12.08 -8.12
N ARG A 203 9.89 -12.63 -9.22
CA ARG A 203 9.88 -11.96 -10.53
C ARG A 203 8.48 -11.96 -11.14
N TYR A 204 8.05 -10.79 -11.59
CA TYR A 204 6.85 -10.63 -12.42
C TYR A 204 7.12 -10.98 -13.88
N ALA A 205 6.05 -11.08 -14.66
CA ALA A 205 6.14 -11.14 -16.12
C ALA A 205 7.09 -10.07 -16.68
N ASN A 206 7.94 -10.48 -17.61
CA ASN A 206 8.75 -9.58 -18.40
C ASN A 206 7.84 -8.75 -19.31
N VAL A 207 7.80 -7.44 -19.09
CA VAL A 207 6.89 -6.52 -19.79
C VAL A 207 7.04 -6.54 -21.30
N ASP A 208 8.26 -6.81 -21.79
CA ASP A 208 8.55 -6.88 -23.23
C ASP A 208 8.18 -8.24 -23.85
N ALA A 209 7.86 -9.24 -23.02
CA ALA A 209 7.53 -10.60 -23.42
C ALA A 209 6.09 -11.01 -23.04
N ILE A 210 5.20 -10.03 -22.86
CA ILE A 210 3.77 -10.26 -22.71
C ILE A 210 3.14 -10.23 -24.10
N HIS A 211 2.36 -11.25 -24.43
CA HIS A 211 1.57 -11.31 -25.64
C HIS A 211 0.61 -10.11 -25.71
N ALA A 212 0.87 -9.22 -26.66
CA ALA A 212 0.02 -8.07 -26.91
C ALA A 212 -1.25 -8.50 -27.65
N LYS A 213 -2.41 -8.31 -27.01
CA LYS A 213 -3.72 -8.56 -27.64
C LYS A 213 -3.97 -7.65 -28.84
N GLN A 214 -3.37 -6.46 -28.82
CA GLN A 214 -3.46 -5.46 -29.86
C GLN A 214 -2.08 -4.85 -30.08
N SER A 215 -1.71 -4.68 -31.34
CA SER A 215 -0.51 -3.93 -31.74
C SER A 215 -0.96 -2.73 -32.54
N VAL A 216 -0.49 -1.54 -32.16
CA VAL A 216 -0.74 -0.30 -32.89
C VAL A 216 0.52 0.03 -33.67
N GLU A 217 0.38 0.41 -34.94
CA GLU A 217 1.52 0.88 -35.72
C GLU A 217 2.10 2.17 -35.09
N ALA A 218 3.43 2.28 -35.10
CA ALA A 218 4.08 3.48 -34.63
C ALA A 218 3.60 4.69 -35.45
N VAL A 219 3.04 5.70 -34.78
CA VAL A 219 2.61 6.93 -35.44
C VAL A 219 3.84 7.79 -35.71
N PRO A 220 4.21 8.07 -36.98
CA PRO A 220 5.37 8.89 -37.28
C PRO A 220 5.15 10.33 -36.82
N LEU A 221 6.13 10.90 -36.12
CA LEU A 221 6.11 12.31 -35.75
C LEU A 221 6.19 13.18 -37.01
N LYS A 222 5.14 13.95 -37.28
CA LYS A 222 5.09 14.85 -38.46
C LYS A 222 5.80 16.18 -38.22
N SER A 223 6.01 16.59 -36.97
CA SER A 223 6.75 17.80 -36.59
C SER A 223 7.27 17.72 -35.14
N LYS A 224 8.07 18.71 -34.72
CA LYS A 224 8.52 18.89 -33.33
C LYS A 224 7.50 19.58 -32.43
N LYS A 225 6.43 20.15 -32.99
CA LYS A 225 5.41 20.87 -32.23
C LYS A 225 4.41 19.87 -31.65
N GLY A 226 4.28 19.89 -30.33
CA GLY A 226 3.30 19.10 -29.60
C GLY A 226 2.62 19.89 -28.50
N LEU A 227 1.45 19.44 -28.06
CA LEU A 227 0.68 20.06 -26.99
C LEU A 227 0.21 18.98 -26.00
N GLY A 228 0.35 19.25 -24.70
CA GLY A 228 -0.02 18.31 -23.66
C GLY A 228 -1.30 18.67 -22.92
N GLY A 229 -1.94 17.67 -22.32
CA GLY A 229 -3.11 17.86 -21.46
C GLY A 229 -4.38 18.28 -22.21
N LEU A 230 -4.50 17.89 -23.48
CA LEU A 230 -5.69 18.19 -24.26
C LEU A 230 -6.88 17.36 -23.79
N ILE A 231 -8.05 17.98 -23.86
CA ILE A 231 -9.34 17.31 -23.72
C ILE A 231 -9.80 16.98 -25.15
N ASN A 232 -10.20 15.74 -25.42
CA ASN A 232 -10.67 15.36 -26.75
C ASN A 232 -11.99 16.08 -27.06
N HIS A 233 -11.93 17.15 -27.86
CA HIS A 233 -13.10 17.96 -28.21
C HIS A 233 -13.02 18.39 -29.69
N GLY A 234 -14.10 18.15 -30.45
CA GLY A 234 -14.11 18.35 -31.90
C GLY A 234 -13.85 19.79 -32.38
N LEU A 235 -14.03 20.78 -31.49
CA LEU A 235 -13.72 22.19 -31.78
C LEU A 235 -12.21 22.49 -31.84
N LEU A 236 -11.36 21.63 -31.27
CA LEU A 236 -9.91 21.89 -31.22
C LEU A 236 -9.17 21.47 -32.49
N THR A 237 -9.78 20.65 -33.34
CA THR A 237 -9.10 20.07 -34.51
C THR A 237 -8.56 21.13 -35.46
N HIS A 238 -9.35 22.18 -35.74
CA HIS A 238 -8.94 23.24 -36.65
C HIS A 238 -7.77 24.07 -36.09
N ASP A 239 -7.84 24.46 -34.82
CA ASP A 239 -6.79 25.24 -34.16
C ASP A 239 -5.48 24.46 -34.07
N LEU A 240 -5.55 23.15 -33.82
CA LEU A 240 -4.38 22.27 -33.80
C LEU A 240 -3.70 22.21 -35.17
N ASP A 241 -4.48 22.13 -36.24
CA ASP A 241 -3.97 22.15 -37.62
C ASP A 241 -3.33 23.50 -37.98
N GLU A 242 -3.98 24.63 -37.67
CA GLU A 242 -3.45 25.97 -37.96
C GLU A 242 -2.14 26.26 -37.21
N LEU A 243 -2.05 25.82 -35.94
CA LEU A 243 -0.82 25.95 -35.14
C LEU A 243 0.30 25.00 -35.58
N GLY A 244 -0.03 24.04 -36.45
CA GLY A 244 0.86 22.98 -36.91
C GLY A 244 1.24 22.02 -35.79
N ILE A 245 0.33 21.75 -34.85
CA ILE A 245 0.52 20.78 -33.77
C ILE A 245 0.37 19.37 -34.36
N SER A 246 1.43 18.59 -34.32
CA SER A 246 1.44 17.23 -34.89
C SER A 246 1.49 16.11 -33.85
N SER A 247 1.53 16.47 -32.57
CA SER A 247 1.54 15.53 -31.44
C SER A 247 0.71 16.11 -30.30
N ALA A 248 -0.14 15.30 -29.72
CA ALA A 248 -0.99 15.68 -28.62
C ALA A 248 -0.93 14.61 -27.53
N THR A 249 -0.85 15.02 -26.26
CA THR A 249 -1.10 14.09 -25.14
C THR A 249 -2.45 14.42 -24.50
N ILE A 250 -3.22 13.38 -24.24
CA ILE A 250 -4.51 13.45 -23.56
C ILE A 250 -4.31 12.77 -22.20
N ASN A 251 -4.74 13.44 -21.13
CA ASN A 251 -4.77 12.82 -19.83
C ASN A 251 -5.96 11.86 -19.79
N ILE A 252 -5.69 10.57 -19.56
CA ILE A 252 -6.71 9.55 -19.37
C ILE A 252 -6.84 9.29 -17.87
N PRO A 253 -7.77 9.96 -17.16
CA PRO A 253 -8.06 9.63 -15.78
C PRO A 253 -8.71 8.26 -15.73
N ILE A 254 -7.95 7.24 -15.35
CA ILE A 254 -8.41 5.84 -15.29
C ILE A 254 -9.71 5.71 -14.46
N SER A 255 -9.87 6.54 -13.42
CA SER A 255 -11.09 6.62 -12.58
C SER A 255 -12.36 6.99 -13.35
N ASN A 256 -12.26 7.58 -14.53
CA ASN A 256 -13.41 7.95 -15.37
C ASN A 256 -13.78 6.85 -16.38
N PHE A 257 -12.97 5.80 -16.48
CA PHE A 257 -13.17 4.69 -17.42
C PHE A 257 -13.42 3.35 -16.72
N MET A 258 -13.26 3.29 -15.40
CA MET A 258 -13.54 2.11 -14.60
C MET A 258 -14.52 2.47 -13.49
N HIS A 259 -15.72 1.91 -13.56
CA HIS A 259 -16.78 2.14 -12.59
C HIS A 259 -17.12 0.83 -11.87
N LEU A 260 -17.41 0.89 -10.57
CA LEU A 260 -17.93 -0.25 -9.80
C LEU A 260 -19.43 -0.49 -10.04
N SER A 261 -20.07 0.39 -10.80
CA SER A 261 -21.50 0.35 -11.10
C SER A 261 -21.68 0.83 -12.53
N GLU A 262 -22.46 0.09 -13.32
CA GLU A 262 -22.68 0.34 -14.73
C GLU A 262 -23.16 1.79 -14.98
N GLN A 263 -22.43 2.52 -15.84
CA GLN A 263 -22.83 3.82 -16.37
C GLN A 263 -23.27 3.70 -17.83
N PRO A 264 -24.08 4.64 -18.35
CA PRO A 264 -24.45 4.67 -19.76
C PRO A 264 -23.23 4.70 -20.69
N GLY A 265 -23.09 3.71 -21.56
CA GLY A 265 -21.99 3.60 -22.53
C GLY A 265 -20.77 2.81 -22.05
N ASP A 266 -20.79 2.31 -20.81
CA ASP A 266 -19.75 1.41 -20.32
C ASP A 266 -19.74 0.08 -21.09
N ILE A 267 -18.56 -0.54 -21.18
CA ILE A 267 -18.39 -1.90 -21.68
C ILE A 267 -18.22 -2.82 -20.47
N PRO A 268 -19.14 -3.78 -20.23
CA PRO A 268 -19.03 -4.69 -19.10
C PRO A 268 -17.73 -5.48 -19.14
N TYR A 269 -17.02 -5.52 -18.01
CA TYR A 269 -15.79 -6.30 -17.87
C TYR A 269 -15.83 -7.14 -16.60
N THR A 270 -15.95 -8.45 -16.76
CA THR A 270 -15.94 -9.35 -15.61
C THR A 270 -14.50 -9.61 -15.16
N TYR A 271 -14.20 -9.22 -13.91
CA TYR A 271 -12.94 -9.52 -13.24
C TYR A 271 -13.22 -10.19 -11.89
N GLY A 272 -12.59 -11.34 -11.63
CA GLY A 272 -12.77 -12.04 -10.36
C GLY A 272 -14.20 -12.50 -10.06
N GLY A 273 -15.01 -12.78 -11.09
CA GLY A 273 -16.42 -13.18 -10.93
C GLY A 273 -17.38 -12.03 -10.64
N LYS A 274 -16.91 -10.78 -10.66
CA LYS A 274 -17.74 -9.57 -10.56
C LYS A 274 -17.67 -8.80 -11.88
N THR A 275 -18.81 -8.29 -12.33
CA THR A 275 -18.94 -7.44 -13.52
C THR A 275 -19.12 -6.01 -13.10
#